data_AF-A0A7X0HMM0-F1
#
_entry.id   AF-A0A7X0HMM0-F1
#
_cell.length_a   1.000
_cell.length_b   1.000
_cell.length_c   1.000
_cell.angle_alpha   90.00
_cell.angle_beta   90.00
_cell.angle_gamma   90.00
#
_symmetry.space_group_name_H-M   'P 1'
#
loop_
_entity.id
_entity.type
_entity.pdbx_description
1 polymer ?
#
loop_
_entity_poly.entity_id
_entity_poly.type
_entity_poly.pdbx_seq_one_letter_code
_entity_poly.pdbx_strand_id
1 'polypeptide(L)'
;MDLLTIDPRDTVTYRDRKYPMPQGLAPYGRSATGAEVVAATIVARLGLSGHRVEDSRYIEEEAGSARWPRILDAQGSRAMRIECTADGRAVAWRYDRFAVSLNEAWAVTVDGRSLPVDLSSYFRAHETYARLAWIAHREIRGW
;
A
#
# COMPACT_ATOMS: atom_id res chain seq x y z
N MET A 1 23.81 -5.60 2.85
CA MET A 1 22.46 -5.28 2.33
C MET A 1 22.36 -6.06 1.04
N ASP A 2 21.86 -7.29 1.10
CA ASP A 2 21.81 -8.15 -0.08
C ASP A 2 20.63 -7.69 -0.94
N LEU A 3 20.95 -7.01 -2.04
CA LEU A 3 19.98 -6.65 -3.04
C LEU A 3 19.43 -7.93 -3.65
N LEU A 4 18.13 -8.15 -3.47
CA LEU A 4 17.38 -9.21 -4.15
C LEU A 4 17.57 -9.06 -5.66
N THR A 5 18.45 -9.88 -6.23
CA THR A 5 18.65 -9.94 -7.67
C THR A 5 17.75 -11.04 -8.20
N ILE A 6 16.56 -10.66 -8.64
CA ILE A 6 15.74 -11.54 -9.49
C ILE A 6 16.49 -11.64 -10.80
N ASP A 7 16.76 -12.86 -11.29
CA ASP A 7 17.27 -13.01 -12.64
C ASP A 7 16.26 -12.35 -13.59
N PRO A 8 16.64 -11.35 -14.40
CA PRO A 8 15.70 -10.68 -15.31
C PRO A 8 15.04 -11.63 -16.33
N ARG A 9 15.53 -12.87 -16.44
CA ARG A 9 14.95 -13.95 -17.26
C ARG A 9 13.86 -14.75 -16.53
N ASP A 10 13.71 -14.59 -15.22
CA ASP A 10 12.69 -15.28 -14.44
C ASP A 10 11.36 -14.53 -14.48
N THR A 11 10.28 -15.27 -14.77
CA THR A 11 8.93 -14.75 -14.62
C THR A 11 8.53 -14.74 -13.15
N VAL A 12 8.32 -13.55 -12.60
CA VAL A 12 7.81 -13.37 -11.23
C VAL A 12 6.29 -13.52 -11.26
N THR A 13 5.77 -14.47 -10.49
CA THR A 13 4.33 -14.60 -10.24
C THR A 13 4.01 -14.07 -8.85
N TYR A 14 2.92 -13.31 -8.70
CA TYR A 14 2.47 -12.82 -7.40
C TYR A 14 1.31 -13.68 -6.90
N ARG A 15 1.40 -14.12 -5.64
CA ARG A 15 0.32 -14.78 -4.94
C ARG A 15 -0.31 -13.79 -3.97
N ASP A 16 -1.58 -13.48 -4.19
CA ASP A 16 -2.36 -12.67 -3.26
C ASP A 16 -2.60 -13.43 -1.97
N ARG A 17 -2.16 -12.85 -0.85
CA ARG A 17 -2.56 -13.29 0.48
C ARG A 17 -3.41 -12.22 1.14
N LYS A 18 -4.69 -12.53 1.30
CA LYS A 18 -5.69 -11.60 1.82
C LYS A 18 -5.77 -11.72 3.33
N TYR A 19 -5.80 -10.58 4.01
CA TYR A 19 -5.93 -10.52 5.45
C TYR A 19 -7.03 -9.51 5.85
N PRO A 20 -7.76 -9.80 6.94
CA PRO A 20 -8.71 -8.84 7.50
C PRO A 20 -7.95 -7.65 8.09
N MET A 21 -8.47 -6.44 7.88
CA MET A 21 -7.88 -5.25 8.49
C MET A 21 -8.26 -5.19 9.97
N PRO A 22 -7.29 -5.00 10.90
CA PRO A 22 -7.61 -4.89 12.31
C PRO A 22 -8.51 -3.67 12.56
N GLN A 23 -9.62 -3.88 13.27
CA GLN A 23 -10.50 -2.80 13.70
C GLN A 23 -9.89 -2.09 14.91
N GLY A 24 -9.83 -0.76 14.89
CA GLY A 24 -9.49 0.06 16.07
C GLY A 24 -8.02 0.47 16.25
N LEU A 25 -7.22 0.54 15.19
CA LEU A 25 -5.84 1.02 15.33
C LEU A 25 -5.75 2.53 15.55
N ALA A 26 -4.96 2.93 16.54
CA ALA A 26 -4.69 4.33 16.85
C ALA A 26 -3.79 4.95 15.77
N PRO A 27 -4.26 5.94 14.97
CA PRO A 27 -3.57 6.44 13.77
C PRO A 27 -2.36 7.37 14.06
N TYR A 28 -1.86 7.34 15.31
CA TYR A 28 -0.93 8.34 15.86
C TYR A 28 0.39 7.77 16.41
N GLY A 29 0.71 6.49 16.13
CA GLY A 29 2.02 5.93 16.46
C GLY A 29 3.16 6.63 15.70
N ARG A 30 4.30 6.89 16.36
CA ARG A 30 5.51 7.45 15.70
C ARG A 30 6.08 6.52 14.63
N SER A 31 5.76 5.22 14.71
CA SER A 31 6.08 4.19 13.73
C SER A 31 4.87 3.29 13.54
N ALA A 32 4.61 2.88 12.30
CA ALA A 32 3.74 1.74 11.99
C ALA A 32 4.64 0.58 11.60
N THR A 33 4.59 -0.52 12.34
CA THR A 33 5.30 -1.76 12.01
C THR A 33 4.27 -2.81 11.62
N GLY A 34 4.41 -3.36 10.42
CA GLY A 34 3.47 -4.35 9.86
C GLY A 34 2.54 -3.76 8.80
N ALA A 35 2.29 -4.53 7.75
CA ALA A 35 1.43 -4.18 6.62
C ALA A 35 0.01 -3.81 7.09
N GLU A 36 -0.53 -4.57 8.02
CA GLU A 36 -1.83 -4.34 8.67
C GLU A 36 -1.96 -2.95 9.31
N VAL A 37 -0.91 -2.48 10.01
CA VAL A 37 -0.93 -1.18 10.70
C VAL A 37 -0.86 -0.03 9.71
N VAL A 38 -0.05 -0.17 8.66
CA VAL A 38 0.03 0.81 7.58
C VAL A 38 -1.32 0.92 6.87
N ALA A 39 -1.90 -0.24 6.50
CA ALA A 39 -3.19 -0.30 5.82
C ALA A 39 -4.31 0.37 6.62
N ALA A 40 -4.45 -0.01 7.89
CA ALA A 40 -5.45 0.58 8.77
C ALA A 40 -5.23 2.08 9.00
N THR A 41 -3.99 2.54 9.09
CA THR A 41 -3.68 3.96 9.29
C THR A 41 -4.12 4.81 8.08
N ILE A 42 -3.81 4.35 6.85
CA ILE A 42 -4.21 5.06 5.63
C ILE A 42 -5.74 5.11 5.51
N VAL A 43 -6.40 3.98 5.73
CA VAL A 43 -7.87 3.86 5.67
C VAL A 43 -8.54 4.73 6.74
N ALA A 44 -8.04 4.71 7.98
CA ALA A 44 -8.55 5.53 9.07
C ALA A 44 -8.42 7.03 8.77
N ARG A 45 -7.33 7.46 8.12
CA ARG A 45 -7.15 8.87 7.72
C ARG A 45 -8.13 9.30 6.64
N LEU A 46 -8.48 8.41 5.71
CA LEU A 46 -9.55 8.70 4.76
C LEU A 46 -10.89 8.86 5.48
N GLY A 47 -11.21 7.98 6.44
CA GLY A 47 -12.41 8.11 7.28
C GLY A 47 -12.43 9.41 8.11
N LEU A 48 -11.31 9.78 8.73
CA LEU A 48 -11.15 11.05 9.47
C LEU A 48 -11.29 12.29 8.58
N SER A 49 -11.15 12.13 7.25
CA SER A 49 -11.42 13.19 6.27
C SER A 49 -12.92 13.34 5.94
N GLY A 50 -13.79 12.59 6.62
CA GLY A 50 -15.25 12.69 6.54
C GLY A 50 -15.93 11.68 5.61
N HIS A 51 -15.19 10.70 5.08
CA HIS A 51 -15.75 9.69 4.18
C HIS A 51 -16.34 8.51 4.96
N ARG A 52 -17.44 7.95 4.45
CA ARG A 52 -17.92 6.64 4.87
C ARG A 52 -17.09 5.57 4.16
N VAL A 53 -16.34 4.79 4.94
CA VAL A 53 -15.44 3.77 4.41
C VAL A 53 -15.97 2.36 4.69
N GLU A 54 -15.99 1.53 3.66
CA GLU A 54 -16.54 0.17 3.66
C GLU A 54 -15.56 -0.82 2.99
N ASP A 55 -15.79 -2.12 3.19
CA ASP A 55 -15.08 -3.24 2.54
C ASP A 55 -13.55 -3.16 2.57
N SER A 56 -13.00 -2.59 3.66
CA SER A 56 -11.56 -2.36 3.78
C SER A 56 -10.79 -3.66 3.97
N ARG A 57 -9.75 -3.86 3.15
CA ARG A 57 -8.87 -5.02 3.22
C ARG A 57 -7.44 -4.65 2.83
N TYR A 58 -6.49 -5.46 3.27
CA TYR A 58 -5.14 -5.41 2.74
C TYR A 58 -4.74 -6.78 2.18
N ILE A 59 -3.92 -6.73 1.15
CA ILE A 59 -3.46 -7.86 0.36
C ILE A 59 -1.94 -7.76 0.33
N GLU A 60 -1.32 -8.85 0.71
CA GLU A 60 0.11 -9.04 0.68
C GLU A 60 0.46 -9.81 -0.59
N GLU A 61 1.25 -9.18 -1.48
CA GLU A 61 1.67 -9.71 -2.78
C GLU A 61 3.01 -10.43 -2.59
N GLU A 62 2.94 -11.72 -2.27
CA GLU A 62 4.12 -12.59 -2.10
C GLU A 62 4.61 -13.04 -3.49
N ALA A 63 5.89 -12.84 -3.79
CA ALA A 63 6.45 -13.26 -5.07
C ALA A 63 6.94 -14.71 -5.06
N GLY A 64 6.57 -15.45 -6.10
CA GLY A 64 7.13 -16.74 -6.47
C GLY A 64 7.85 -16.69 -7.81
N SER A 65 8.75 -17.66 -8.04
CA SER A 65 9.33 -17.97 -9.36
C SER A 65 9.16 -19.47 -9.61
N ALA A 66 8.94 -19.86 -10.87
CA ALA A 66 8.84 -21.27 -11.26
C ALA A 66 10.18 -22.03 -11.14
N ARG A 67 11.31 -21.33 -11.04
CA ARG A 67 12.68 -21.91 -10.96
C ARG A 67 13.25 -21.94 -9.54
N TRP A 68 12.45 -22.36 -8.55
CA TRP A 68 12.95 -22.56 -7.18
C TRP A 68 14.29 -23.34 -7.18
N PRO A 69 15.33 -22.90 -6.41
CA PRO A 69 15.21 -22.15 -5.15
C PRO A 69 15.97 -20.79 -5.08
N ARG A 70 16.14 -20.05 -6.18
CA ARG A 70 16.96 -18.81 -6.16
C ARG A 70 16.27 -17.52 -5.70
N ILE A 71 14.98 -17.55 -5.35
CA ILE A 71 14.42 -16.49 -4.51
C ILE A 71 14.73 -16.89 -3.08
N LEU A 72 15.90 -16.45 -2.59
CA LEU A 72 16.20 -16.49 -1.16
C LEU A 72 15.04 -15.77 -0.46
N ASP A 73 14.37 -16.54 0.38
CA ASP A 73 13.28 -16.19 1.26
C ASP A 73 13.62 -14.95 2.08
N ALA A 74 13.46 -13.77 1.47
CA ALA A 74 13.35 -12.53 2.20
C ALA A 74 11.93 -12.53 2.76
N GLN A 75 11.75 -13.22 3.89
CA GLN A 75 10.52 -13.30 4.66
C GLN A 75 9.73 -11.99 4.57
N GLY A 76 8.64 -11.99 3.77
CA GLY A 76 7.71 -10.86 3.67
C GLY A 76 7.34 -10.45 2.25
N SER A 77 6.16 -9.85 2.15
CA SER A 77 5.54 -9.40 0.90
C SER A 77 6.42 -8.46 0.09
N ARG A 78 6.35 -8.59 -1.24
CA ARG A 78 7.00 -7.69 -2.18
C ARG A 78 6.23 -6.38 -2.32
N ALA A 79 4.93 -6.51 -2.35
CA ALA A 79 4.04 -5.38 -2.42
C ALA A 79 2.86 -5.59 -1.47
N MET A 80 2.25 -4.48 -1.08
CA MET A 80 1.05 -4.47 -0.26
C MET A 80 0.02 -3.64 -0.98
N ARG A 81 -1.16 -4.19 -1.19
CA ARG A 81 -2.30 -3.48 -1.75
C ARG A 81 -3.37 -3.31 -0.68
N ILE A 82 -3.83 -2.08 -0.53
CA ILE A 82 -4.88 -1.67 0.41
C ILE A 82 -6.07 -1.30 -0.46
N GLU A 83 -7.24 -1.84 -0.16
CA GLU A 83 -8.46 -1.60 -0.94
C GLU A 83 -9.60 -1.26 0.02
N CYS A 84 -10.43 -0.30 -0.37
CA CYS A 84 -11.69 0.00 0.30
C CYS A 84 -12.67 0.69 -0.65
N THR A 85 -13.91 0.84 -0.20
CA THR A 85 -14.92 1.69 -0.84
C THR A 85 -15.10 2.94 0.03
N ALA A 86 -15.01 4.14 -0.55
CA ALA A 86 -15.20 5.40 0.15
C ALA A 86 -16.26 6.25 -0.57
N ASP A 87 -17.38 6.54 0.11
CA ASP A 87 -18.54 7.24 -0.47
C ASP A 87 -19.01 6.64 -1.81
N GLY A 88 -18.96 5.31 -1.93
CA GLY A 88 -19.34 4.57 -3.14
C GLY A 88 -18.26 4.52 -4.24
N ARG A 89 -17.07 5.08 -4.00
CA ARG A 89 -15.95 5.06 -4.94
C ARG A 89 -14.92 4.01 -4.54
N ALA A 90 -14.41 3.26 -5.51
CA ALA A 90 -13.39 2.25 -5.24
C ALA A 90 -12.03 2.92 -5.06
N VAL A 91 -11.36 2.69 -3.94
CA VAL A 91 -10.05 3.27 -3.62
C VAL A 91 -9.05 2.15 -3.40
N ALA A 92 -7.85 2.31 -3.97
CA ALA A 92 -6.74 1.45 -3.62
C ALA A 92 -5.43 2.21 -3.48
N TRP A 93 -4.58 1.72 -2.58
CA TRP A 93 -3.18 2.11 -2.48
C TRP A 93 -2.33 0.87 -2.69
N ARG A 94 -1.28 0.94 -3.49
CA ARG A 94 -0.30 -0.13 -3.63
C ARG A 94 1.07 0.38 -3.22
N TYR A 95 1.71 -0.33 -2.29
CA TYR A 95 3.10 -0.14 -1.93
C TYR A 95 3.95 -1.22 -2.60
N ASP A 96 5.06 -0.83 -3.24
CA ASP A 96 6.05 -1.74 -3.80
C ASP A 96 7.42 -1.48 -3.16
N ARG A 97 7.93 -2.46 -2.40
CA ARG A 97 9.18 -2.29 -1.65
C ARG A 97 10.43 -2.30 -2.55
N PHE A 98 10.31 -2.69 -3.81
CA PHE A 98 11.43 -2.77 -4.77
C PHE A 98 11.52 -1.58 -5.70
N ALA A 99 10.58 -0.64 -5.59
CA ALA A 99 10.68 0.60 -6.32
C ALA A 99 11.97 1.35 -5.96
N VAL A 100 12.55 2.01 -6.97
CA VAL A 100 13.85 2.68 -6.85
C VAL A 100 13.72 3.98 -6.05
N SER A 101 12.55 4.63 -6.13
CA SER A 101 12.24 5.85 -5.40
C SER A 101 10.98 5.72 -4.54
N LEU A 102 10.85 6.61 -3.54
CA LEU A 102 9.66 6.67 -2.69
C LEU A 102 8.38 6.99 -3.47
N ASN A 103 8.48 7.80 -4.52
CA ASN A 103 7.34 8.14 -5.39
C ASN A 103 6.88 6.94 -6.23
N GLU A 104 7.81 6.15 -6.73
CA GLU A 104 7.51 4.92 -7.46
C GLU A 104 7.03 3.79 -6.53
N ALA A 105 7.40 3.86 -5.25
CA ALA A 105 7.03 2.86 -4.25
C ALA A 105 5.54 2.90 -3.91
N TRP A 106 4.82 3.98 -4.22
CA TRP A 106 3.40 4.09 -3.93
C TRP A 106 2.59 4.43 -5.18
N ALA A 107 1.47 3.74 -5.35
CA ALA A 107 0.43 4.10 -6.29
C ALA A 107 -0.88 4.34 -5.52
N VAL A 108 -1.64 5.35 -5.94
CA VAL A 108 -3.01 5.59 -5.47
C VAL A 108 -3.94 5.49 -6.67
N THR A 109 -5.04 4.76 -6.53
CA THR A 109 -6.07 4.65 -7.57
C THR A 109 -7.45 4.92 -6.98
N VAL A 110 -8.27 5.68 -7.71
CA VAL A 110 -9.69 5.87 -7.41
C VAL A 110 -10.49 5.54 -8.67
N ASP A 111 -11.47 4.65 -8.55
CA ASP A 111 -12.27 4.10 -9.67
C ASP A 111 -11.40 3.60 -10.84
N GLY A 112 -10.26 2.97 -10.51
CA GLY A 112 -9.29 2.45 -11.48
C GLY A 112 -8.36 3.50 -12.11
N ARG A 113 -8.56 4.80 -11.86
CA ARG A 113 -7.67 5.86 -12.33
C ARG A 113 -6.47 6.01 -11.40
N SER A 114 -5.26 5.89 -11.95
CA SER A 114 -4.01 6.14 -11.22
C SER A 114 -3.78 7.63 -11.00
N LEU A 115 -3.40 8.00 -9.79
CA LEU A 115 -3.19 9.37 -9.36
C LEU A 115 -1.70 9.64 -9.14
N PRO A 116 -1.23 10.86 -9.47
CA PRO A 116 0.16 11.23 -9.24
C PRO A 116 0.46 11.25 -7.74
N VAL A 117 1.56 10.59 -7.38
CA VAL A 117 2.07 10.53 -6.02
C VAL A 117 3.26 11.47 -5.91
N ASP A 118 3.15 12.44 -5.00
CA ASP A 118 4.21 13.41 -4.69
C ASP A 118 4.53 13.33 -3.19
N LEU A 119 5.50 12.47 -2.90
CA LEU A 119 6.05 12.17 -1.60
C LEU A 119 7.48 12.71 -1.49
N SER A 120 7.78 13.26 -0.32
CA SER A 120 9.11 13.71 0.04
C SER A 120 9.80 12.66 0.89
N SER A 121 11.09 12.41 0.64
CA SER A 121 11.92 11.56 1.52
C SER A 121 12.11 12.14 2.92
N TYR A 122 11.78 13.41 3.13
CA TYR A 122 11.81 14.06 4.43
C TYR A 122 10.53 13.82 5.25
N PHE A 123 9.47 13.30 4.63
CA PHE A 123 8.25 12.96 5.36
C PHE A 123 8.50 11.82 6.33
N ARG A 124 8.05 12.00 7.56
CA ARG A 124 7.88 10.91 8.52
C ARG A 124 6.77 9.99 8.00
N ALA A 125 6.80 8.72 8.40
CA ALA A 125 5.84 7.71 7.95
C ALA A 125 4.37 8.16 8.06
N HIS A 126 3.99 8.81 9.16
CA HIS A 126 2.62 9.30 9.35
C HIS A 126 2.25 10.45 8.40
N GLU A 127 3.20 11.28 7.99
CA GLU A 127 2.99 12.36 7.01
C GLU A 127 2.80 11.77 5.61
N THR A 128 3.60 10.74 5.26
CA THR A 128 3.42 9.94 4.04
C THR A 128 2.01 9.35 3.98
N TYR A 129 1.55 8.70 5.06
CA TYR A 129 0.21 8.10 5.09
C TYR A 129 -0.90 9.14 5.04
N ALA A 130 -0.71 10.31 5.66
CA ALA A 130 -1.63 11.44 5.54
C ALA A 130 -1.70 11.95 4.09
N ARG A 131 -0.56 12.07 3.41
CA ARG A 131 -0.48 12.51 2.02
C ARG A 131 -1.19 11.53 1.08
N LEU A 132 -0.98 10.23 1.27
CA LEU A 132 -1.64 9.18 0.50
C LEU A 132 -3.16 9.19 0.67
N ALA A 133 -3.65 9.34 1.90
CA ALA A 133 -5.08 9.47 2.17
C ALA A 133 -5.65 10.77 1.57
N TRP A 134 -4.91 11.87 1.64
CA TRP A 134 -5.30 13.16 1.08
C TRP A 134 -5.44 13.14 -0.45
N ILE A 135 -4.55 12.42 -1.15
CA ILE A 135 -4.64 12.24 -2.61
C ILE A 135 -5.97 11.58 -2.98
N ALA A 136 -6.35 10.49 -2.30
CA ALA A 136 -7.63 9.83 -2.51
C ALA A 136 -8.81 10.75 -2.15
N HIS A 137 -8.74 11.46 -1.02
CA HIS A 137 -9.77 12.42 -0.60
C HIS A 137 -10.06 13.47 -1.67
N ARG A 138 -9.01 14.10 -2.23
CA ARG A 138 -9.15 15.11 -3.28
C ARG A 138 -9.86 14.58 -4.51
N GLU A 139 -9.44 13.41 -4.97
CA GLU A 139 -10.04 12.77 -6.14
C GLU A 139 -11.50 12.39 -5.89
N ILE A 140 -11.84 11.86 -4.70
CA ILE A 140 -13.23 11.55 -4.31
C ILE A 140 -14.10 12.82 -4.35
N ARG A 141 -13.56 13.95 -3.88
CA ARG A 141 -14.22 15.27 -3.88
C ARG A 141 -14.26 15.97 -5.24
N GLY A 142 -13.54 15.47 -6.25
CA GLY A 142 -13.48 16.05 -7.59
C GLY A 142 -12.58 17.29 -7.71
N TRP A 143 -11.48 17.34 -6.95
CA TRP A 143 -10.49 18.44 -6.94
C TRP A 143 -9.24 18.15 -7.78
#